data_AF-A0A6B3GR44-F1
#
_entry.id   AF-A0A6B3GR44-F1
#
_cell.length_a   1.000
_cell.length_b   1.000
_cell.length_c   1.000
_cell.angle_alpha   90.00
_cell.angle_beta   90.00
_cell.angle_gamma   90.00
#
_symmetry.space_group_name_H-M   'P 1'
#
loop_
_entity.id
_entity.type
_entity.pdbx_description
1 polymer ?
#
loop_
_entity_poly.entity_id
_entity_poly.type
_entity_poly.pdbx_seq_one_letter_code
_entity_poly.pdbx_strand_id
1 'polypeptide(L)'
;LGWKLALVLAGAAPELLDTYQEERLPVARWTLDTSVASTRAVFEEMTGGIGGAEAGLTQETLQLGLEYRAGSLSRAILGETDTGVQAGDRAPDSVCLDMAGQLVRLFDVFRGPRFTLLGFGAGCETALREVEAGAPDDLRTCLLGERPAAYGLGADTLVLVRPDGYIGLTAPSGDSAAVLGYLGSLLGGTVPAATA
;
A
#
# COMPACT_ATOMS: atom_id res chain seq x y z
N LEU A 1 7.27 4.00 10.39
CA LEU A 1 7.62 3.78 11.81
C LEU A 1 6.48 4.19 12.75
N GLY A 2 6.00 5.43 12.71
CA GLY A 2 5.00 5.94 13.67
C GLY A 2 3.76 5.06 13.87
N TRP A 3 3.12 4.59 12.79
CA TRP A 3 1.94 3.72 12.91
C TRP A 3 2.26 2.34 13.50
N LYS A 4 3.42 1.76 13.17
CA LYS A 4 3.88 0.48 13.73
C LYS A 4 4.12 0.59 15.23
N LEU A 5 4.76 1.69 15.67
CA LEU A 5 4.93 2.01 17.08
C LEU A 5 3.59 2.17 17.80
N ALA A 6 2.63 2.88 17.18
CA ALA A 6 1.30 3.06 17.75
C ALA A 6 0.59 1.71 17.97
N LEU A 7 0.64 0.80 17.00
CA LEU A 7 0.06 -0.53 17.15
C LEU A 7 0.74 -1.36 18.24
N VAL A 8 2.07 -1.33 18.34
CA VAL A 8 2.79 -2.05 19.41
C VAL A 8 2.44 -1.47 20.78
N LEU A 9 2.34 -0.15 20.91
CA LEU A 9 1.86 0.49 22.14
C LEU A 9 0.41 0.13 22.47
N ALA A 10 -0.40 -0.20 21.47
CA ALA A 10 -1.77 -0.70 21.61
C ALA A 10 -1.86 -2.22 21.82
N GLY A 11 -0.74 -2.93 21.94
CA GLY A 11 -0.70 -4.37 22.28
C GLY A 11 -0.35 -5.31 21.12
N ALA A 12 0.00 -4.79 19.94
CA ALA A 12 0.52 -5.61 18.85
C ALA A 12 1.90 -6.21 19.16
N ALA A 13 2.26 -7.26 18.43
CA ALA A 13 3.52 -7.98 18.58
C ALA A 13 4.74 -7.06 18.29
N PRO A 14 5.77 -7.01 19.15
CA PRO A 14 6.95 -6.16 18.95
C PRO A 14 7.69 -6.40 17.63
N GLU A 15 7.62 -7.62 17.09
CA GLU A 15 8.20 -8.06 15.81
C GLU A 15 7.67 -7.23 14.64
N LEU A 16 6.51 -6.58 14.78
CA LEU A 16 6.02 -5.60 13.80
C LEU A 16 7.04 -4.48 13.57
N LEU A 17 7.85 -4.11 14.56
CA LEU A 17 8.88 -3.07 14.40
C LEU A 17 10.04 -3.52 13.52
N ASP A 18 10.35 -4.82 13.47
CA ASP A 18 11.43 -5.35 12.63
C ASP A 18 11.15 -5.10 11.14
N THR A 19 9.85 -5.12 10.77
CA THR A 19 9.40 -4.81 9.41
C THR A 19 9.71 -3.37 8.99
N TYR A 20 10.01 -2.44 9.91
CA TYR A 20 10.48 -1.10 9.55
C TYR A 20 11.85 -1.17 8.87
N GLN A 21 12.79 -1.93 9.44
CA GLN A 21 14.12 -2.08 8.89
C GLN A 21 14.07 -2.89 7.58
N GLU A 22 13.27 -3.96 7.54
CA GLU A 22 13.04 -4.76 6.34
C GLU A 22 12.62 -3.90 5.15
N GLU A 23 11.64 -3.01 5.34
CA GLU A 23 11.14 -2.13 4.27
C GLU A 23 12.10 -0.98 3.94
N ARG A 24 12.73 -0.35 4.95
CA ARG A 24 13.46 0.91 4.74
C ARG A 24 14.94 0.76 4.44
N LEU A 25 15.57 -0.35 4.86
CA LEU A 25 17.00 -0.57 4.60
C LEU A 25 17.32 -0.70 3.10
N PRO A 26 16.56 -1.47 2.29
CA PRO A 26 16.79 -1.53 0.85
C PRO A 26 16.63 -0.16 0.17
N VAL A 27 15.64 0.63 0.60
CA VAL A 27 15.39 1.98 0.09
C VAL A 27 16.54 2.93 0.41
N ALA A 28 17.04 2.91 1.64
CA ALA A 28 18.17 3.73 2.05
C ALA A 28 19.43 3.38 1.24
N ARG A 29 19.69 2.09 1.04
CA ARG A 29 20.80 1.60 0.22
C ARG A 29 20.68 2.07 -1.23
N TRP A 30 19.51 1.84 -1.84
CA TRP A 30 19.25 2.27 -3.22
C TRP A 30 19.41 3.79 -3.38
N THR A 31 18.93 4.58 -2.42
CA THR A 31 19.06 6.04 -2.46
C THR A 31 20.52 6.48 -2.44
N LEU A 32 21.35 5.83 -1.63
CA LEU A 32 22.79 6.09 -1.58
C LEU A 32 23.46 5.69 -2.90
N ASP A 33 23.15 4.51 -3.43
CA ASP A 33 23.72 4.01 -4.69
C ASP A 33 23.37 4.96 -5.85
N THR A 34 22.11 5.39 -5.96
CA THR A 34 21.65 6.37 -6.98
C THR A 34 22.32 7.73 -6.79
N SER A 35 22.50 8.19 -5.55
CA SER A 35 23.15 9.48 -5.25
C SER A 35 24.64 9.46 -5.61
N VAL A 36 25.33 8.34 -5.36
CA VAL A 36 26.73 8.16 -5.77
C VAL A 36 26.84 8.10 -7.29
N ALA A 37 25.94 7.35 -7.96
CA ALA A 37 25.91 7.25 -9.42
C ALA A 37 25.65 8.61 -10.09
N SER A 38 24.68 9.39 -9.59
CA SER A 38 24.35 10.71 -10.13
C SER A 38 25.48 11.72 -9.90
N THR A 39 26.09 11.73 -8.72
CA THR A 39 27.25 12.59 -8.42
C THR A 39 28.43 12.27 -9.33
N ARG A 40 28.68 10.97 -9.56
CA ARG A 40 29.73 10.51 -10.47
C ARG A 40 29.47 10.95 -11.91
N ALA A 41 28.23 10.81 -12.39
CA ALA A 41 27.84 11.25 -13.74
C ALA A 41 28.04 12.76 -13.93
N VAL A 42 27.62 13.58 -12.96
CA VAL A 42 27.84 15.03 -12.97
C VAL A 42 29.33 15.39 -12.98
N PHE A 43 30.15 14.68 -12.20
CA PHE A 43 31.59 14.92 -12.16
C PHE A 43 32.29 14.53 -13.48
N GLU A 44 31.92 13.39 -14.06
CA GLU A 44 32.41 12.95 -15.38
C GLU A 44 32.02 13.96 -16.48
N GLU A 45 30.81 14.52 -16.41
CA GLU A 45 30.34 15.54 -17.36
C GLU A 45 31.06 16.89 -17.20
N MET A 46 31.24 17.35 -15.94
CA MET A 46 31.98 18.58 -15.62
C MET A 46 33.44 18.52 -16.06
N THR A 47 34.06 17.35 -15.98
CA THR A 47 35.46 17.15 -16.40
C THR A 47 35.59 16.83 -17.88
N GLY A 48 34.53 16.34 -18.53
CA GLY A 48 34.46 15.98 -19.95
C GLY A 48 34.08 17.11 -20.92
N GLY A 49 33.61 18.26 -20.43
CA GLY A 49 33.47 19.49 -21.22
C GLY A 49 32.27 19.57 -22.16
N ILE A 50 31.21 18.80 -21.94
CA ILE A 50 29.96 18.89 -22.71
C ILE A 50 28.85 19.24 -21.70
N GLY A 51 28.36 20.48 -21.73
CA GLY A 51 27.40 20.97 -20.73
C GLY A 51 25.95 20.60 -21.02
N GLY A 52 25.23 20.13 -20.00
CA GLY A 52 23.79 20.25 -19.86
C GLY A 52 23.27 19.67 -18.53
N ALA A 53 22.91 20.53 -17.57
CA ALA A 53 22.55 20.20 -16.19
C ALA A 53 21.23 19.39 -15.99
N GLU A 54 20.79 18.61 -16.98
CA GLU A 54 19.53 17.85 -16.96
C GLU A 54 19.73 16.33 -16.78
N ALA A 55 20.97 15.82 -16.80
CA ALA A 55 21.26 14.38 -16.76
C ALA A 55 21.01 13.68 -15.40
N GLY A 56 20.72 14.42 -14.33
CA GLY A 56 20.64 13.88 -12.95
C GLY A 56 19.23 13.74 -12.34
N LEU A 57 18.19 14.22 -13.02
CA LEU A 57 16.81 14.24 -12.50
C LEU A 57 15.92 13.23 -13.24
N THR A 58 16.15 11.95 -13.00
CA THR A 58 15.25 10.88 -13.48
C THR A 58 14.07 10.70 -12.52
N GLN A 59 12.97 10.07 -12.96
CA GLN A 59 11.84 9.72 -12.08
C GLN A 59 12.26 8.89 -10.86
N GLU A 60 13.37 8.15 -10.99
CA GLU A 60 14.02 7.44 -9.89
C GLU A 60 14.40 8.40 -8.76
N THR A 61 15.05 9.54 -9.06
CA THR A 61 15.45 10.55 -8.07
C THR A 61 14.28 11.12 -7.27
N LEU A 62 13.05 11.08 -7.81
CA LEU A 62 11.84 11.55 -7.13
C LEU A 62 11.29 10.53 -6.10
N GLN A 63 11.85 9.31 -6.01
CA GLN A 63 11.42 8.23 -5.11
C GLN A 63 9.92 7.88 -5.21
N LEU A 64 9.27 8.24 -6.31
CA LEU A 64 7.83 8.06 -6.49
C LEU A 64 7.44 6.60 -6.75
N GLY A 65 8.41 5.73 -7.08
CA GLY A 65 8.24 4.30 -7.35
C GLY A 65 8.75 3.38 -6.24
N LEU A 66 8.82 3.84 -4.98
CA LEU A 66 9.17 2.95 -3.86
C LEU A 66 8.03 1.97 -3.61
N GLU A 67 8.28 0.70 -3.87
CA GLU A 67 7.37 -0.43 -3.65
C GLU A 67 7.92 -1.35 -2.55
N TYR A 68 7.04 -1.93 -1.74
CA TYR A 68 7.37 -2.90 -0.69
C TYR A 68 6.80 -4.30 -1.00
N ARG A 69 6.66 -4.67 -2.28
CA ARG A 69 6.03 -5.94 -2.72
C ARG A 69 6.64 -7.18 -2.07
N ALA A 70 7.96 -7.16 -1.81
CA ALA A 70 8.68 -8.28 -1.18
C ALA A 70 8.64 -8.27 0.36
N GLY A 71 8.00 -7.27 0.98
CA GLY A 71 7.95 -7.13 2.43
C GLY A 71 6.94 -8.06 3.09
N SER A 72 7.23 -8.49 4.32
CA SER A 72 6.37 -9.34 5.16
C SER A 72 4.94 -8.81 5.39
N LEU A 73 4.73 -7.49 5.20
CA LEU A 73 3.44 -6.82 5.32
C LEU A 73 2.63 -6.76 4.01
N SER A 74 3.16 -7.30 2.91
CA SER A 74 2.52 -7.28 1.59
C SER A 74 1.93 -8.65 1.30
N ARG A 75 0.60 -8.79 1.34
CA ARG A 75 -0.10 -10.05 1.08
C ARG A 75 -1.03 -9.91 -0.13
N ALA A 76 -0.68 -10.51 -1.25
CA ALA A 76 -1.57 -10.61 -2.41
C ALA A 76 -2.29 -11.97 -2.36
N ILE A 77 -3.63 -11.96 -2.33
CA ILE A 77 -4.46 -13.18 -2.41
C ILE A 77 -5.03 -13.35 -3.82
N LEU A 78 -5.12 -12.25 -4.58
CA LEU A 78 -5.30 -12.30 -6.02
C LEU A 78 -4.01 -12.84 -6.65
N GLY A 79 -4.11 -13.84 -7.52
CA GLY A 79 -2.95 -14.41 -8.21
C GLY A 79 -2.19 -13.35 -9.01
N GLU A 80 -0.88 -13.57 -9.22
CA GLU A 80 0.09 -12.66 -9.86
C GLU A 80 -0.24 -12.22 -11.31
N THR A 81 -1.41 -12.59 -11.84
CA THR A 81 -1.80 -12.40 -13.23
C THR A 81 -2.54 -11.09 -13.52
N ASP A 82 -2.79 -10.24 -12.54
CA ASP A 82 -3.54 -8.99 -12.76
C ASP A 82 -2.60 -7.79 -12.96
N THR A 83 -2.79 -7.06 -14.06
CA THR A 83 -2.06 -5.82 -14.42
C THR A 83 -2.36 -4.62 -13.51
N GLY A 84 -2.95 -4.88 -12.35
CA GLY A 84 -3.41 -3.87 -11.38
C GLY A 84 -2.45 -3.67 -10.22
N VAL A 85 -2.88 -2.86 -9.26
CA VAL A 85 -2.12 -2.60 -8.02
C VAL A 85 -1.90 -3.86 -7.21
N GLN A 86 -0.73 -3.95 -6.58
CA GLN A 86 -0.33 -5.10 -5.78
C GLN A 86 -0.10 -4.71 -4.33
N ALA A 87 -0.15 -5.70 -3.43
CA ALA A 87 0.26 -5.50 -2.06
C ALA A 87 1.74 -5.06 -2.01
N GLY A 88 2.03 -4.04 -1.22
CA GLY A 88 3.32 -3.37 -1.17
C GLY A 88 3.42 -2.14 -2.08
N ASP A 89 2.50 -1.93 -3.02
CA ASP A 89 2.45 -0.70 -3.80
C ASP A 89 1.95 0.47 -2.94
N ARG A 90 2.34 1.68 -3.33
CA ARG A 90 1.69 2.88 -2.80
C ARG A 90 0.29 2.96 -3.40
N ALA A 91 -0.73 3.14 -2.56
CA ALA A 91 -2.10 3.30 -3.03
C ALA A 91 -2.21 4.54 -3.94
N PRO A 92 -2.64 4.39 -5.21
CA PRO A 92 -2.80 5.53 -6.10
C PRO A 92 -3.85 6.52 -5.58
N ASP A 93 -3.58 7.83 -5.73
CA ASP A 93 -4.63 8.85 -5.58
C ASP A 93 -5.49 8.89 -6.84
N SER A 94 -6.78 9.10 -6.66
CA SER A 94 -7.72 9.28 -7.75
C SER A 94 -8.97 10.00 -7.26
N VAL A 95 -9.72 10.56 -8.20
CA VAL A 95 -11.08 11.02 -7.96
C VAL A 95 -12.01 9.97 -8.54
N CYS A 96 -12.88 9.42 -7.70
CA CYS A 96 -13.80 8.34 -8.03
C CYS A 96 -15.23 8.73 -7.68
N LEU A 97 -16.21 8.06 -8.28
CA LEU A 97 -17.59 8.11 -7.81
C LEU A 97 -17.86 7.02 -6.77
N ASP A 98 -18.53 7.40 -5.68
CA ASP A 98 -19.13 6.43 -4.77
C ASP A 98 -20.41 5.80 -5.37
N MET A 99 -21.04 4.91 -4.62
CA MET A 99 -22.30 4.25 -5.07
C MET A 99 -23.48 5.20 -5.24
N ALA A 100 -23.42 6.41 -4.67
CA ALA A 100 -24.43 7.46 -4.82
C ALA A 100 -24.09 8.45 -5.95
N GLY A 101 -22.99 8.26 -6.67
CA GLY A 101 -22.52 9.16 -7.72
C GLY A 101 -21.91 10.45 -7.18
N GLN A 102 -21.48 10.49 -5.92
CA GLN A 102 -20.73 11.62 -5.36
C GLN A 102 -19.24 11.46 -5.65
N LEU A 103 -18.57 12.59 -5.94
CA LEU A 103 -17.12 12.62 -6.13
C LEU A 103 -16.41 12.43 -4.80
N VAL A 104 -15.53 11.44 -4.75
CA VAL A 104 -14.67 11.10 -3.62
C VAL A 104 -13.22 11.16 -4.07
N ARG A 105 -12.38 11.93 -3.37
CA ARG A 105 -10.94 11.94 -3.58
C ARG A 105 -10.27 10.97 -2.62
N LEU A 106 -9.56 9.97 -3.15
CA LEU A 106 -8.92 8.93 -2.34
C LEU A 106 -7.90 9.50 -1.35
N PHE A 107 -7.17 10.55 -1.73
CA PHE A 107 -6.28 11.28 -0.80
C PHE A 107 -6.99 11.73 0.48
N ASP A 108 -8.25 12.16 0.40
CA ASP A 108 -9.04 12.59 1.56
C ASP A 108 -9.60 11.40 2.35
N VAL A 109 -9.85 10.27 1.67
CA VAL A 109 -10.23 9.01 2.31
C VAL A 109 -9.09 8.48 3.17
N PHE A 110 -7.84 8.56 2.69
CA PHE A 110 -6.65 8.07 3.38
C PHE A 110 -6.17 8.94 4.54
N ARG A 111 -6.79 10.10 4.80
CA ARG A 111 -6.36 10.98 5.88
C ARG A 111 -6.56 10.34 7.26
N GLY A 112 -5.51 10.35 8.06
CA GLY A 112 -5.52 9.92 9.45
C GLY A 112 -4.66 8.67 9.70
N PRO A 113 -4.49 8.27 10.97
CA PRO A 113 -3.57 7.21 11.37
C PRO A 113 -4.17 5.79 11.26
N ARG A 114 -5.20 5.61 10.42
CA ARG A 114 -6.08 4.44 10.42
C ARG A 114 -5.88 3.58 9.17
N PHE A 115 -6.25 2.31 9.24
CA PHE A 115 -6.37 1.49 8.04
C PHE A 115 -7.57 1.95 7.22
N THR A 116 -7.48 1.83 5.90
CA THR A 116 -8.58 2.12 4.98
C THR A 116 -8.84 0.91 4.09
N LEU A 117 -10.02 0.31 4.17
CA LEU A 117 -10.47 -0.72 3.26
C LEU A 117 -11.33 -0.09 2.15
N LEU A 118 -10.87 -0.19 0.93
CA LEU A 118 -11.60 0.21 -0.27
C LEU A 118 -12.28 -1.00 -0.88
N GLY A 119 -13.58 -0.92 -1.13
CA GLY A 119 -14.29 -1.85 -2.00
C GLY A 119 -14.52 -1.20 -3.36
N PHE A 120 -13.93 -1.75 -4.41
CA PHE A 120 -14.17 -1.29 -5.77
C PHE A 120 -15.25 -2.15 -6.42
N GLY A 121 -16.41 -1.56 -6.70
CA GLY A 121 -17.56 -2.23 -7.29
C GLY A 121 -18.55 -2.78 -6.26
N ALA A 122 -19.81 -2.92 -6.70
CA ALA A 122 -20.95 -3.24 -5.84
C ALA A 122 -20.83 -4.62 -5.14
N GLY A 123 -20.08 -5.56 -5.72
CA GLY A 123 -19.85 -6.88 -5.13
C GLY A 123 -19.10 -6.84 -3.80
N CYS A 124 -18.45 -5.73 -3.47
CA CYS A 124 -17.70 -5.56 -2.21
C CYS A 124 -18.60 -5.19 -1.01
N GLU A 125 -19.86 -4.82 -1.23
CA GLU A 125 -20.71 -4.23 -0.20
C GLU A 125 -20.93 -5.15 1.01
N THR A 126 -21.17 -6.44 0.77
CA THR A 126 -21.36 -7.43 1.84
C THR A 126 -20.08 -7.61 2.65
N ALA A 127 -18.94 -7.79 1.98
CA ALA A 127 -17.66 -8.00 2.65
C ALA A 127 -17.24 -6.76 3.47
N LEU A 128 -17.48 -5.55 2.96
CA LEU A 128 -17.22 -4.32 3.72
C LEU A 128 -18.00 -4.29 5.04
N ARG A 129 -19.31 -4.60 5.01
CA ARG A 129 -20.14 -4.64 6.22
C ARG A 129 -19.67 -5.69 7.23
N GLU A 130 -19.29 -6.87 6.74
CA GLU A 130 -18.74 -7.94 7.58
C GLU A 130 -17.43 -7.53 8.24
N VAL A 131 -16.54 -6.88 7.49
CA VAL A 131 -15.28 -6.37 8.03
C VAL A 131 -15.55 -5.24 9.02
N GLU A 132 -16.42 -4.26 8.73
CA GLU A 132 -16.79 -3.20 9.67
C GLU A 132 -17.30 -3.73 11.02
N ALA A 133 -18.06 -4.83 10.99
CA ALA A 133 -18.60 -5.45 12.20
C ALA A 133 -17.55 -6.25 13.00
N GLY A 134 -16.51 -6.77 12.32
CA GLY A 134 -15.50 -7.64 12.93
C GLY A 134 -14.11 -7.00 13.14
N ALA A 135 -13.87 -5.83 12.57
CA ALA A 135 -12.58 -5.15 12.58
C ALA A 135 -12.41 -4.26 13.84
N PRO A 136 -11.17 -3.84 14.14
CA PRO A 136 -10.91 -2.88 15.21
C PRO A 136 -11.61 -1.53 14.98
N ASP A 137 -11.86 -0.78 16.06
CA ASP A 137 -12.52 0.54 16.03
C ASP A 137 -11.85 1.60 15.12
N ASP A 138 -10.61 1.35 14.69
CA ASP A 138 -9.79 2.22 13.85
C ASP A 138 -9.70 1.77 12.37
N LEU A 139 -10.69 1.05 11.84
CA LEU A 139 -10.80 0.81 10.39
C LEU A 139 -11.75 1.83 9.73
N ARG A 140 -11.32 2.41 8.62
CA ARG A 140 -12.20 3.13 7.70
C ARG A 140 -12.54 2.26 6.50
N THR A 141 -13.78 2.31 6.08
CA THR A 141 -14.28 1.64 4.88
C THR A 141 -14.80 2.66 3.87
N CYS A 142 -14.70 2.32 2.59
CA CYS A 142 -15.26 3.12 1.51
C CYS A 142 -15.64 2.23 0.34
N LEU A 143 -16.90 2.29 -0.09
CA LEU A 143 -17.39 1.60 -1.27
C LEU A 143 -17.42 2.55 -2.46
N LEU A 144 -16.76 2.18 -3.53
CA LEU A 144 -16.61 2.97 -4.75
C LEU A 144 -17.37 2.28 -5.89
N GLY A 145 -18.16 3.04 -6.63
CA GLY A 145 -18.90 2.53 -7.78
C GLY A 145 -18.03 2.38 -9.03
N GLU A 146 -16.92 3.10 -9.08
CA GLU A 146 -15.98 3.12 -10.20
C GLU A 146 -14.65 2.46 -9.86
N ARG A 147 -14.00 1.93 -10.90
CA ARG A 147 -12.64 1.38 -10.84
C ARG A 147 -11.71 2.32 -11.59
N PRO A 148 -10.96 3.20 -10.90
CA PRO A 148 -10.06 4.13 -11.56
C PRO A 148 -8.96 3.36 -12.30
N ALA A 149 -8.60 3.80 -13.51
CA ALA A 149 -7.57 3.16 -14.34
C ALA A 149 -6.23 3.01 -13.61
N ALA A 150 -5.90 3.93 -12.70
CA ALA A 150 -4.69 3.88 -11.89
C ALA A 150 -4.59 2.63 -10.99
N TYR A 151 -5.72 2.01 -10.63
CA TYR A 151 -5.75 0.76 -9.87
C TYR A 151 -5.68 -0.49 -10.77
N GLY A 152 -6.00 -0.36 -12.07
CA GLY A 152 -5.89 -1.44 -13.05
C GLY A 152 -6.74 -2.68 -12.76
N LEU A 153 -7.89 -2.52 -12.08
CA LEU A 153 -8.72 -3.64 -11.59
C LEU A 153 -9.72 -4.13 -12.65
N GLY A 154 -9.57 -5.39 -13.07
CA GLY A 154 -10.48 -6.04 -14.03
C GLY A 154 -11.83 -6.48 -13.43
N ALA A 155 -11.90 -6.69 -12.13
CA ALA A 155 -13.07 -7.16 -11.39
C ALA A 155 -13.33 -6.35 -10.11
N ASP A 156 -14.44 -6.66 -9.43
CA ASP A 156 -14.73 -6.11 -8.12
C ASP A 156 -13.73 -6.66 -7.10
N THR A 157 -13.08 -5.77 -6.35
CA THR A 157 -11.90 -6.10 -5.55
C THR A 157 -11.86 -5.28 -4.26
N LEU A 158 -11.45 -5.95 -3.18
CA LEU A 158 -11.11 -5.32 -1.90
C LEU A 158 -9.62 -4.93 -1.89
N VAL A 159 -9.34 -3.69 -1.49
CA VAL A 159 -7.97 -3.17 -1.34
C VAL A 159 -7.82 -2.56 0.04
N LEU A 160 -6.96 -3.15 0.86
CA LEU A 160 -6.65 -2.64 2.19
C LEU A 160 -5.39 -1.77 2.15
N VAL A 161 -5.54 -0.51 2.53
CA VAL A 161 -4.48 0.49 2.62
C VAL A 161 -4.07 0.69 4.08
N ARG A 162 -2.77 0.60 4.33
CA ARG A 162 -2.13 0.82 5.62
C ARG A 162 -2.13 2.32 5.99
N PRO A 163 -1.93 2.65 7.28
CA PRO A 163 -1.83 4.05 7.73
C PRO A 163 -0.70 4.87 7.09
N ASP A 164 0.29 4.23 6.45
CA ASP A 164 1.36 4.91 5.71
C ASP A 164 1.08 5.07 4.21
N GLY A 165 -0.12 4.71 3.74
CA GLY A 165 -0.56 4.88 2.35
C GLY A 165 -0.10 3.77 1.40
N TYR A 166 0.43 2.67 1.93
CA TYR A 166 0.79 1.48 1.17
C TYR A 166 -0.31 0.44 1.22
N ILE A 167 -0.50 -0.31 0.13
CA ILE A 167 -1.43 -1.42 0.06
C ILE A 167 -0.86 -2.57 0.88
N GLY A 168 -1.60 -3.04 1.88
CA GLY A 168 -1.22 -4.22 2.67
C GLY A 168 -1.81 -5.52 2.11
N LEU A 169 -3.02 -5.44 1.55
CA LEU A 169 -3.74 -6.60 1.03
C LEU A 169 -4.59 -6.23 -0.19
N THR A 170 -4.61 -7.14 -1.17
CA THR A 170 -5.64 -7.19 -2.22
C THR A 170 -6.36 -8.53 -2.16
N ALA A 171 -7.70 -8.50 -2.23
CA ALA A 171 -8.54 -9.68 -2.08
C ALA A 171 -9.79 -9.61 -2.98
N PRO A 172 -10.39 -10.76 -3.38
CA PRO A 172 -11.66 -10.76 -4.11
C PRO A 172 -12.78 -10.01 -3.37
N SER A 173 -13.75 -9.48 -4.09
CA SER A 173 -14.85 -8.66 -3.54
C SER A 173 -15.63 -9.28 -2.37
N GLY A 174 -15.74 -10.61 -2.32
CA GLY A 174 -16.46 -11.33 -1.25
C GLY A 174 -15.60 -11.84 -0.10
N ASP A 175 -14.28 -11.61 -0.11
CA ASP A 175 -13.35 -12.25 0.84
C ASP A 175 -13.07 -11.38 2.06
N SER A 176 -14.09 -11.19 2.90
CA SER A 176 -13.97 -10.49 4.19
C SER A 176 -13.01 -11.20 5.16
N ALA A 177 -12.97 -12.54 5.10
CA ALA A 177 -12.11 -13.37 5.95
C ALA A 177 -10.62 -13.11 5.71
N ALA A 178 -10.21 -12.95 4.45
CA ALA A 178 -8.85 -12.53 4.11
C ALA A 178 -8.44 -11.21 4.78
N VAL A 179 -9.34 -10.21 4.75
CA VAL A 179 -9.09 -8.89 5.32
C VAL A 179 -8.97 -8.96 6.84
N LEU A 180 -9.92 -9.62 7.51
CA LEU A 180 -9.89 -9.80 8.96
C LEU A 180 -8.68 -10.62 9.41
N GLY A 181 -8.30 -11.66 8.66
CA GLY A 181 -7.11 -12.46 8.93
C GLY A 181 -5.81 -11.65 8.80
N TYR A 182 -5.73 -10.75 7.82
CA TYR A 182 -4.60 -9.83 7.68
C TYR A 182 -4.53 -8.87 8.88
N LEU A 183 -5.63 -8.18 9.21
CA LEU A 183 -5.69 -7.25 10.35
C LEU A 183 -5.38 -7.95 11.68
N GLY A 184 -5.93 -9.15 11.89
CA GLY A 184 -5.66 -9.97 13.07
C GLY A 184 -4.18 -10.32 13.20
N SER A 185 -3.53 -10.70 12.10
CA SER A 185 -2.10 -11.04 12.11
C SER A 185 -1.20 -9.87 12.52
N LEU A 186 -1.62 -8.63 12.26
CA LEU A 186 -0.88 -7.42 12.67
C LEU A 186 -1.06 -7.07 14.15
N LEU A 187 -2.20 -7.44 14.74
CA LEU A 187 -2.57 -7.11 16.12
C LEU A 187 -2.26 -8.24 17.12
N GLY A 188 -1.60 -9.31 16.67
CA GLY A 188 -1.28 -10.47 17.51
C GLY A 188 -2.42 -11.48 17.66
N GLY A 189 -3.47 -11.39 16.83
CA GLY A 189 -4.51 -12.40 16.72
C GLY A 189 -3.99 -13.65 15.99
N THR A 190 -4.04 -14.79 16.67
CA THR A 190 -3.70 -16.11 16.13
C THR A 190 -4.37 -16.34 14.77
N VAL A 191 -3.56 -16.45 13.71
CA VAL A 191 -4.01 -16.92 12.39
C VAL A 191 -4.37 -18.42 12.53
N PRO A 192 -5.59 -18.87 12.19
CA PRO A 192 -5.84 -20.30 12.08
C PRO A 192 -5.05 -20.83 10.89
N ALA A 193 -4.22 -21.83 11.13
CA ALA A 193 -3.39 -22.47 10.11
C ALA A 193 -4.26 -22.93 8.93
N ALA A 194 -3.87 -22.53 7.72
CA ALA A 194 -4.43 -23.06 6.49
C ALA A 194 -4.25 -24.58 6.49
N THR A 195 -5.36 -25.31 6.47
CA THR A 195 -5.38 -26.76 6.27
C THR A 195 -4.81 -27.11 4.89
N ALA A 196 -3.86 -28.04 4.91
CA ALA A 196 -3.11 -28.59 3.78
C ALA A 196 -3.97 -29.27 2.72
#